data_AF-A0AAV8E6F2-F1
#
_entry.id   AF-A0AAV8E6F2-F1
#
_cell.length_a   1.000
_cell.length_b   1.000
_cell.length_c   1.000
_cell.angle_alpha   90.00
_cell.angle_beta   90.00
_cell.angle_gamma   90.00
#
_symmetry.space_group_name_H-M   'P 1'
#
loop_
_entity.id
_entity.type
_entity.pdbx_description
1 polymer ?
#
loop_
_entity_poly.entity_id
_entity_poly.type
_entity_poly.pdbx_seq_one_letter_code
_entity_poly.pdbx_strand_id
1 'polypeptide(L)'
;MPPRHFNLSDVIIPIVTLKTAGMLVVGFHIGNYATEHFDGIDGVIFGCARKTSRNFFGDDGKSVRIAGLLAMDASPRSFVMQLARHTQGRFSHCFVPDFAKSTSYLRFGSNAVDNPNYRRTQIIRTPYNLYYVKLNDISVNGQHLNFARGTFDLKANGEGGCIFDSGSTVTAISPAAYKVVEAAFINYFTGYGLKPTSKGGKRSQLCYKTRGRFKQFPSMTLHFQGADLQLESFNVFYHGSDNEFCLLIMPIADTTIIGVAMQMDLRVVYDLNNWVISFGRERCAYRA
;
A
#
# COMPACT_ATOMS: atom_id res chain seq x y z
N MET A 1 21.40 -36.23 14.43
CA MET A 1 20.47 -35.81 13.36
C MET A 1 21.11 -34.67 12.59
N PRO A 2 21.16 -34.70 11.25
CA PRO A 2 21.59 -33.53 10.50
C PRO A 2 20.58 -32.39 10.72
N PRO A 3 21.00 -31.12 10.72
CA PRO A 3 20.06 -30.00 10.82
C PRO A 3 19.15 -30.05 9.59
N ARG A 4 17.83 -30.20 9.82
CA ARG A 4 16.85 -30.10 8.73
C ARG A 4 16.87 -28.66 8.25
N HIS A 5 17.09 -28.46 6.95
CA HIS A 5 17.06 -27.13 6.35
C HIS A 5 15.63 -26.57 6.40
N PHE A 6 15.41 -25.59 7.27
CA PHE A 6 14.17 -24.83 7.39
C PHE A 6 13.99 -23.85 6.22
N ASN A 7 12.84 -23.86 5.55
CA ASN A 7 12.54 -23.01 4.41
C ASN A 7 11.44 -21.99 4.74
N LEU A 8 11.78 -20.70 4.84
CA LEU A 8 10.78 -19.64 5.08
C LEU A 8 9.80 -19.45 3.92
N SER A 9 9.98 -20.11 2.77
CA SER A 9 8.94 -20.12 1.74
C SER A 9 7.59 -20.52 2.33
N ASP A 10 7.55 -21.45 3.28
CA ASP A 10 6.31 -22.05 3.79
C ASP A 10 5.64 -21.20 4.89
N VAL A 11 6.23 -20.05 5.25
CA VAL A 11 5.70 -19.14 6.27
C VAL A 11 4.75 -18.14 5.61
N ILE A 12 3.48 -18.23 5.98
CA ILE A 12 2.44 -17.27 5.60
C ILE A 12 2.09 -16.44 6.83
N ILE A 13 2.32 -15.12 6.77
CA ILE A 13 2.00 -14.24 7.90
C ILE A 13 0.62 -13.61 7.67
N PRO A 14 -0.38 -13.88 8.53
CA PRO A 14 -1.67 -13.22 8.45
C PRO A 14 -1.51 -11.73 8.80
N ILE A 15 -2.06 -10.89 7.94
CA ILE A 15 -2.10 -9.45 8.11
C ILE A 15 -3.55 -8.97 7.99
N VAL A 16 -3.87 -7.95 8.78
CA VAL A 16 -5.18 -7.29 8.76
C VAL A 16 -4.95 -5.83 8.40
N THR A 17 -5.73 -5.32 7.46
CA THR A 17 -5.75 -3.89 7.13
C THR A 17 -6.60 -3.17 8.18
N LEU A 18 -6.08 -2.09 8.73
CA LEU A 18 -6.82 -1.23 9.64
C LEU A 18 -7.24 0.04 8.91
N LYS A 19 -8.48 0.47 9.12
CA LYS A 19 -9.07 1.68 8.51
C LYS A 19 -8.28 2.96 8.75
N THR A 20 -7.40 2.99 9.75
CA THR A 20 -6.68 4.20 10.20
C THR A 20 -5.17 4.05 10.27
N ALA A 21 -4.63 2.86 10.02
CA ALA A 21 -3.29 2.51 10.50
C ALA A 21 -2.46 1.63 9.55
N GLY A 22 -2.89 1.51 8.30
CA GLY A 22 -2.25 0.68 7.29
C GLY A 22 -2.36 -0.82 7.59
N MET A 23 -1.32 -1.57 7.21
CA MET A 23 -1.19 -3.01 7.46
C MET A 23 -0.77 -3.28 8.90
N LEU A 24 -1.56 -4.09 9.61
CA LEU A 24 -1.21 -4.65 10.90
C LEU A 24 -0.86 -6.14 10.78
N VAL A 25 0.28 -6.53 11.34
CA VAL A 25 0.56 -7.95 11.62
C VAL A 25 -0.12 -8.32 12.94
N VAL A 26 -1.12 -9.20 12.89
CA VAL A 26 -1.91 -9.62 14.07
C VAL A 26 -1.18 -10.68 14.91
N GLY A 27 -0.17 -11.30 14.32
CA GLY A 27 0.74 -12.27 14.91
C GLY A 27 1.49 -12.96 13.79
N PHE A 28 2.72 -13.40 14.03
CA PHE A 28 3.40 -14.29 13.10
C PHE A 28 4.02 -15.43 13.90
N HIS A 29 3.72 -16.64 13.46
CA HIS A 29 4.42 -17.84 13.89
C HIS A 29 5.21 -18.34 12.70
N ILE A 30 6.47 -18.65 12.94
CA ILE A 30 7.36 -19.22 11.94
C ILE A 30 7.24 -20.73 12.10
N GLY A 31 6.49 -21.38 11.21
CA GLY A 31 6.19 -22.80 11.32
C GLY A 31 5.31 -23.29 10.18
N ASN A 32 5.32 -24.60 9.96
CA ASN A 32 4.41 -25.22 9.01
C ASN A 32 3.02 -25.33 9.64
N TYR A 33 2.09 -24.49 9.18
CA TYR A 33 0.71 -24.47 9.67
C TYR A 33 -0.02 -25.82 9.50
N ALA A 34 0.41 -26.67 8.56
CA ALA A 34 -0.18 -27.99 8.37
C ALA A 34 0.27 -29.02 9.42
N THR A 35 1.38 -28.78 10.13
CA THR A 35 1.96 -29.74 11.07
C THR A 35 2.05 -29.23 12.52
N GLU A 36 1.57 -28.01 12.79
CA GLU A 36 1.66 -27.34 14.11
C GLU A 36 3.09 -27.35 14.71
N HIS A 37 4.10 -27.44 13.85
CA HIS A 37 5.51 -27.43 14.26
C HIS A 37 6.07 -26.04 14.04
N PHE A 38 6.53 -25.43 15.14
CA PHE A 38 7.03 -24.07 15.16
C PHE A 38 8.55 -24.09 15.34
N ASP A 39 9.27 -23.60 14.35
CA ASP A 39 10.73 -23.49 14.38
C ASP A 39 11.12 -22.07 14.75
N GLY A 40 12.05 -21.95 15.70
CA GLY A 40 12.65 -20.66 16.05
C GLY A 40 13.67 -20.23 14.99
N ILE A 41 13.72 -18.92 14.70
CA ILE A 41 14.86 -18.34 13.97
C ILE A 41 15.72 -17.58 14.96
N ASP A 42 16.94 -18.08 15.14
CA ASP A 42 17.93 -17.45 15.99
C ASP A 42 18.60 -16.25 15.32
N GLY A 43 19.09 -15.32 16.14
CA GLY A 43 19.93 -14.21 15.68
C GLY A 43 19.17 -13.07 14.99
N VAL A 44 17.83 -13.06 15.01
CA VAL A 44 17.03 -11.92 14.53
C VAL A 44 17.13 -10.77 15.53
N ILE A 45 17.58 -9.62 15.06
CA ILE A 45 17.69 -8.39 15.85
C ILE A 45 16.42 -7.56 15.65
N PHE A 46 15.76 -7.19 16.75
CA PHE A 46 14.60 -6.30 16.73
C PHE A 46 14.65 -5.31 17.88
N GLY A 47 13.89 -4.22 17.77
CA GLY A 47 13.80 -3.19 18.80
C GLY A 47 12.77 -3.53 19.88
N CYS A 48 13.02 -3.08 21.12
CA CYS A 48 12.06 -3.19 22.22
C CYS A 48 11.15 -1.94 22.29
N ALA A 49 9.86 -2.09 21.99
CA ALA A 49 8.89 -1.02 22.14
C ALA A 49 8.50 -0.83 23.62
N ARG A 50 8.85 0.32 24.22
CA ARG A 50 8.47 0.64 25.62
C ARG A 50 7.07 1.24 25.74
N LYS A 51 6.58 1.89 24.69
CA LYS A 51 5.26 2.50 24.61
C LYS A 51 4.80 2.48 23.15
N THR A 52 3.57 2.03 22.90
CA THR A 52 2.95 2.09 21.57
C THR A 52 1.82 3.10 21.56
N SER A 53 1.70 3.85 20.45
CA SER A 53 0.61 4.81 20.28
C SER A 53 -0.74 4.10 20.19
N ARG A 54 -1.80 4.73 20.71
CA ARG A 54 -3.18 4.23 20.64
C ARG A 54 -3.93 4.68 19.38
N ASN A 55 -3.18 5.10 18.36
CA ASN A 55 -3.74 5.69 17.13
C ASN A 55 -4.02 4.64 16.04
N PHE A 56 -3.89 3.35 16.37
CA PHE A 56 -4.33 2.26 15.50
C PHE A 56 -5.77 1.94 15.87
N PHE A 57 -6.69 1.94 14.91
CA PHE A 57 -8.10 1.65 15.18
C PHE A 57 -8.59 0.44 14.38
N GLY A 58 -9.28 -0.46 15.09
CA GLY A 58 -9.96 -1.63 14.53
C GLY A 58 -11.18 -1.26 13.71
N ASP A 59 -11.80 -2.26 13.09
CA ASP A 59 -13.03 -2.07 12.30
C ASP A 59 -14.21 -1.53 13.12
N ASP A 60 -14.20 -1.81 14.44
CA ASP A 60 -15.18 -1.32 15.41
C ASP A 60 -14.90 0.11 15.88
N GLY A 61 -13.90 0.78 15.29
CA GLY A 61 -13.49 2.14 15.63
C GLY A 61 -12.78 2.25 16.97
N LYS A 62 -12.48 1.13 17.65
CA LYS A 62 -11.76 1.15 18.91
C LYS A 62 -10.27 1.11 18.69
N SER A 63 -9.55 1.77 19.59
CA SER A 63 -8.10 1.74 19.61
C SER A 63 -7.59 0.32 19.83
N VAL A 64 -6.73 -0.15 18.93
CA VAL A 64 -6.02 -1.42 19.00
C VAL A 64 -4.61 -1.16 19.50
N ARG A 65 -4.16 -1.98 20.44
CA ARG A 65 -2.76 -2.00 20.86
C ARG A 65 -1.98 -2.90 19.90
N ILE A 66 -0.89 -2.36 19.37
CA ILE A 66 0.04 -3.11 18.56
C ILE A 66 1.26 -3.47 19.42
N ALA A 67 1.87 -4.64 19.17
CA ALA A 67 3.08 -5.07 19.89
C ALA A 67 4.35 -4.44 19.30
N GLY A 68 4.33 -4.05 18.03
CA GLY A 68 5.46 -3.48 17.31
C GLY A 68 5.18 -3.37 15.80
N LEU A 69 6.22 -3.02 15.04
CA LEU A 69 6.18 -2.95 13.58
C LEU A 69 7.13 -3.99 12.99
N LEU A 70 6.64 -4.74 12.00
CA LEU A 70 7.47 -5.61 11.18
C LEU A 70 8.05 -4.78 10.03
N ALA A 71 9.27 -4.26 10.21
CA ALA A 71 9.93 -3.48 9.18
C ALA A 71 10.31 -4.37 7.99
N MET A 72 9.81 -3.99 6.82
CA MET A 72 9.97 -4.71 5.56
C MET A 72 10.59 -3.81 4.50
N ASP A 73 11.41 -2.83 4.87
CA ASP A 73 12.13 -1.93 3.96
C ASP A 73 13.45 -2.56 3.46
N ALA A 74 14.20 -1.86 2.61
CA ALA A 74 15.47 -2.37 2.08
C ALA A 74 16.65 -2.24 3.06
N SER A 75 16.40 -1.86 4.32
CA SER A 75 17.46 -1.65 5.30
C SER A 75 18.05 -3.00 5.76
N PRO A 76 19.36 -3.08 6.09
CA PRO A 76 19.97 -4.33 6.57
C PRO A 76 19.35 -4.91 7.84
N ARG A 77 18.59 -4.11 8.59
CA ARG A 77 17.90 -4.50 9.82
C ARG A 77 16.42 -4.84 9.60
N SER A 78 15.92 -4.76 8.38
CA SER A 78 14.55 -5.19 8.08
C SER A 78 14.43 -6.71 8.16
N PHE A 79 13.22 -7.22 8.38
CA PHE A 79 12.98 -8.65 8.49
C PHE A 79 13.37 -9.40 7.21
N VAL A 80 12.99 -8.85 6.05
CA VAL A 80 13.32 -9.47 4.75
C VAL A 80 14.83 -9.52 4.49
N MET A 81 15.58 -8.50 4.92
CA MET A 81 17.03 -8.43 4.71
C MET A 81 17.82 -9.26 5.73
N GLN A 82 17.44 -9.24 7.01
CA GLN A 82 18.06 -10.09 8.02
C GLN A 82 17.92 -11.58 7.67
N LEU A 83 16.78 -11.95 7.09
CA LEU A 83 16.46 -13.32 6.69
C LEU A 83 16.62 -13.57 5.19
N ALA A 84 17.42 -12.77 4.48
CA ALA A 84 17.58 -12.84 3.03
C ALA A 84 17.94 -14.25 2.51
N ARG A 85 18.68 -15.05 3.29
CA ARG A 85 19.00 -16.45 2.93
C ARG A 85 17.76 -17.34 2.80
N HIS A 86 16.70 -17.03 3.55
CA HIS A 86 15.47 -17.80 3.55
C HIS A 86 14.35 -17.12 2.77
N THR A 87 14.23 -15.79 2.87
CA THR A 87 13.26 -15.00 2.09
C THR A 87 13.71 -14.81 0.64
N GLN A 88 14.95 -15.20 0.32
CA GLN A 88 15.61 -14.95 -0.96
C GLN A 88 15.61 -13.46 -1.34
N GLY A 89 15.52 -12.54 -0.35
CA GLY A 89 15.39 -11.10 -0.61
C GLY A 89 14.05 -10.70 -1.26
N ARG A 90 13.03 -11.55 -1.16
CA ARG A 90 11.74 -11.39 -1.85
C ARG A 90 10.57 -11.56 -0.90
N PHE A 91 9.56 -10.73 -1.10
CA PHE A 91 8.26 -10.90 -0.45
C PHE A 91 7.13 -10.36 -1.32
N SER A 92 5.91 -10.77 -1.01
CA SER A 92 4.71 -10.22 -1.64
C SER A 92 3.57 -10.10 -0.64
N HIS A 93 2.64 -9.21 -0.95
CA HIS A 93 1.36 -9.09 -0.25
C HIS A 93 0.21 -9.03 -1.27
N CYS A 94 -0.99 -9.34 -0.79
CA CYS A 94 -2.24 -9.17 -1.52
C CYS A 94 -3.28 -8.66 -0.51
N PHE A 95 -3.51 -7.35 -0.48
CA PHE A 95 -4.43 -6.77 0.50
C PHE A 95 -5.89 -7.01 0.10
N VAL A 96 -6.62 -7.65 1.00
CA VAL A 96 -8.06 -7.84 0.95
C VAL A 96 -8.73 -6.48 1.19
N PRO A 97 -9.69 -6.06 0.34
CA PRO A 97 -10.45 -4.85 0.57
C PRO A 97 -11.26 -4.90 1.88
N ASP A 98 -11.42 -3.77 2.57
CA ASP A 98 -12.08 -3.70 3.89
C ASP A 98 -13.53 -4.21 3.91
N PHE A 99 -14.21 -4.27 2.75
CA PHE A 99 -15.56 -4.80 2.63
C PHE A 99 -15.61 -6.33 2.51
N ALA A 100 -14.48 -6.99 2.30
CA ALA A 100 -14.37 -8.45 2.20
C ALA A 100 -13.91 -9.03 3.55
N LYS A 101 -14.69 -9.98 4.09
CA LYS A 101 -14.37 -10.68 5.35
C LYS A 101 -13.36 -11.81 5.10
N SER A 102 -12.12 -11.46 4.81
CA SER A 102 -11.03 -12.42 4.61
C SER A 102 -9.71 -11.90 5.21
N THR A 103 -8.72 -12.77 5.30
CA THR A 103 -7.40 -12.44 5.84
C THR A 103 -6.42 -12.19 4.70
N SER A 104 -5.62 -11.13 4.82
CA SER A 104 -4.53 -10.86 3.89
C SER A 104 -3.29 -11.65 4.34
N TYR A 105 -2.35 -11.90 3.42
CA TYR A 105 -1.16 -12.68 3.73
C TYR A 105 0.12 -12.08 3.17
N LEU A 106 1.20 -12.13 3.95
CA LEU A 106 2.57 -11.95 3.46
C LEU A 106 3.14 -13.31 3.04
N ARG A 107 3.84 -13.31 1.91
CA ARG A 107 4.56 -14.48 1.39
C ARG A 107 5.99 -14.12 1.08
N PHE A 108 6.92 -15.07 1.23
CA PHE A 108 8.36 -14.85 1.10
C PHE A 108 9.01 -15.82 0.12
N GLY A 109 10.20 -15.47 -0.39
CA GLY A 109 11.01 -16.36 -1.21
C GLY A 109 10.28 -16.84 -2.46
N SER A 110 10.33 -18.15 -2.71
CA SER A 110 9.66 -18.78 -3.85
C SER A 110 8.14 -18.62 -3.84
N ASN A 111 7.53 -18.38 -2.67
CA ASN A 111 6.08 -18.18 -2.55
C ASN A 111 5.65 -16.74 -2.80
N ALA A 112 6.59 -15.80 -2.94
CA ALA A 112 6.36 -14.48 -3.52
C ALA A 112 6.32 -14.57 -5.06
N VAL A 113 5.37 -15.34 -5.56
CA VAL A 113 5.25 -15.70 -6.99
C VAL A 113 4.99 -14.45 -7.83
N ASP A 114 5.90 -14.19 -8.78
CA ASP A 114 5.68 -13.20 -9.84
C ASP A 114 4.93 -13.85 -11.00
N ASN A 115 4.09 -13.08 -11.70
CA ASN A 115 3.37 -13.53 -12.88
C ASN A 115 3.92 -12.79 -14.11
N PRO A 116 4.14 -13.46 -15.26
CA PRO A 116 4.58 -12.80 -16.48
C PRO A 116 3.71 -11.60 -16.91
N ASN A 117 2.42 -11.62 -16.57
CA ASN A 117 1.46 -10.56 -16.89
C ASN A 117 1.52 -9.36 -15.93
N TYR A 118 2.26 -9.46 -14.82
CA TYR A 118 2.42 -8.33 -13.88
C TYR A 118 3.22 -7.21 -14.52
N ARG A 119 2.85 -5.98 -14.18
CA ARG A 119 3.56 -4.77 -14.56
C ARG A 119 4.73 -4.57 -13.62
N ARG A 120 5.83 -4.00 -14.11
CA ARG A 120 7.08 -3.87 -13.37
C ARG A 120 7.57 -2.44 -13.38
N THR A 121 7.98 -1.96 -12.22
CA THR A 121 8.66 -0.68 -12.05
C THR A 121 9.93 -0.87 -11.23
N GLN A 122 10.94 -0.06 -11.52
CA GLN A 122 12.24 -0.13 -10.84
C GLN A 122 12.19 0.60 -9.50
N ILE A 123 12.76 -0.03 -8.47
CA ILE A 123 13.02 0.59 -7.19
C ILE A 123 14.26 1.46 -7.31
N ILE A 124 14.11 2.74 -7.03
CA ILE A 124 15.20 3.71 -6.98
C ILE A 124 15.95 3.49 -5.67
N ARG A 125 17.25 3.18 -5.76
CA ARG A 125 18.12 3.01 -4.59
C ARG A 125 18.42 4.36 -3.97
N THR A 126 18.16 4.49 -2.66
CA THR A 126 18.37 5.73 -1.91
C THR A 126 18.98 5.42 -0.54
N PRO A 127 19.63 6.39 0.12
CA PRO A 127 20.10 6.23 1.50
C PRO A 127 18.97 5.98 2.51
N TYR A 128 17.71 6.24 2.15
CA TYR A 128 16.55 6.11 3.04
C TYR A 128 15.99 4.67 3.09
N ASN A 129 16.42 3.77 2.20
CA ASN A 129 15.99 2.37 2.11
C ASN A 129 14.48 2.13 1.88
N LEU A 130 13.71 3.19 1.60
CA LEU A 130 12.30 3.09 1.22
C LEU A 130 12.14 2.68 -0.25
N TYR A 131 10.95 2.19 -0.59
CA TYR A 131 10.60 1.72 -1.92
C TYR A 131 10.22 2.84 -2.89
N TYR A 132 11.20 3.70 -3.18
CA TYR A 132 11.04 4.77 -4.16
C TYR A 132 10.87 4.20 -5.56
N VAL A 133 9.89 4.73 -6.30
CA VAL A 133 9.62 4.41 -7.70
C VAL A 133 9.44 5.71 -8.48
N LYS A 134 9.66 5.66 -9.79
CA LYS A 134 9.47 6.83 -10.66
C LYS A 134 8.00 6.93 -11.07
N LEU A 135 7.27 7.88 -10.51
CA LEU A 135 5.93 8.27 -10.98
C LEU A 135 6.07 9.41 -11.99
N ASN A 136 5.55 9.22 -13.20
CA ASN A 136 5.65 10.21 -14.27
C ASN A 136 4.42 11.10 -14.33
N ASP A 137 3.23 10.51 -14.23
CA ASP A 137 1.96 11.23 -14.37
C ASP A 137 0.81 10.47 -13.71
N ILE A 138 -0.35 11.12 -13.65
CA ILE A 138 -1.62 10.54 -13.20
C ILE A 138 -2.66 10.80 -14.28
N SER A 139 -3.52 9.84 -14.56
CA SER A 139 -4.71 10.05 -15.39
C SER A 139 -5.99 9.89 -14.58
N VAL A 140 -7.00 10.71 -14.89
CA VAL A 140 -8.37 10.61 -14.37
C VAL A 140 -9.32 10.52 -15.56
N ASN A 141 -10.21 9.53 -15.56
CA ASN A 141 -11.14 9.26 -16.65
C ASN A 141 -10.45 9.13 -18.03
N GLY A 142 -9.28 8.47 -18.05
CA GLY A 142 -8.45 8.30 -19.25
C GLY A 142 -7.73 9.56 -19.74
N GLN A 143 -7.85 10.69 -19.04
CA GLN A 143 -7.16 11.92 -19.38
C GLN A 143 -5.94 12.13 -18.48
N HIS A 144 -4.77 12.25 -19.12
CA HIS A 144 -3.52 12.63 -18.47
C HIS A 144 -3.64 14.00 -17.82
N LEU A 145 -3.19 14.11 -16.57
CA LEU A 145 -3.12 15.39 -15.85
C LEU A 145 -1.90 16.23 -16.26
N ASN A 146 -0.96 15.64 -17.02
CA ASN A 146 0.18 16.32 -17.63
C ASN A 146 1.04 17.08 -16.61
N PHE A 147 1.39 16.42 -15.51
CA PHE A 147 2.29 17.01 -14.52
C PHE A 147 3.63 17.40 -15.16
N ALA A 148 4.20 18.53 -14.72
CA ALA A 148 5.52 18.94 -15.15
C ALA A 148 6.55 17.85 -14.82
N ARG A 149 7.50 17.62 -15.74
CA ARG A 149 8.54 16.61 -15.55
C ARG A 149 9.28 16.87 -14.23
N GLY A 150 9.38 15.84 -13.40
CA GLY A 150 10.04 15.91 -12.10
C GLY A 150 9.15 16.33 -10.93
N THR A 151 7.84 16.54 -11.14
CA THR A 151 6.89 16.85 -10.06
C THR A 151 6.94 15.82 -8.91
N PHE A 152 7.14 14.55 -9.23
CA PHE A 152 7.19 13.44 -8.26
C PHE A 152 8.60 12.91 -8.00
N ASP A 153 9.64 13.64 -8.42
CA ASP A 153 11.02 13.18 -8.26
C ASP A 153 11.51 13.35 -6.82
N LEU A 154 12.37 12.43 -6.40
CA LEU A 154 13.10 12.56 -5.14
C LEU A 154 14.18 13.63 -5.31
N LYS A 155 14.14 14.65 -4.46
CA LYS A 155 15.13 15.72 -4.43
C LYS A 155 16.34 15.31 -3.59
N ALA A 156 17.46 16.00 -3.80
CA ALA A 156 18.72 15.72 -3.09
C ALA A 156 18.62 15.91 -1.56
N ASN A 157 17.68 16.74 -1.07
CA ASN A 157 17.42 16.93 0.35
C ASN A 157 16.51 15.85 0.98
N GLY A 158 16.10 14.84 0.21
CA GLY A 158 15.21 13.76 0.66
C GLY A 158 13.72 14.05 0.54
N GLU A 159 13.34 15.26 0.09
CA GLU A 159 11.93 15.61 -0.12
C GLU A 159 11.41 15.08 -1.47
N GLY A 160 10.09 14.89 -1.54
CA GLY A 160 9.44 14.42 -2.75
C GLY A 160 9.62 12.92 -2.96
N GLY A 161 9.67 12.50 -4.22
CA GLY A 161 9.63 11.09 -4.59
C GLY A 161 8.24 10.47 -4.54
N CYS A 162 8.15 9.22 -4.97
CA CYS A 162 6.97 8.38 -4.88
C CYS A 162 7.36 7.03 -4.26
N ILE A 163 6.65 6.56 -3.22
CA ILE A 163 6.95 5.29 -2.54
C ILE A 163 5.73 4.38 -2.48
N PHE A 164 5.94 3.08 -2.54
CA PHE A 164 4.94 2.10 -2.07
C PHE A 164 5.10 1.91 -0.56
N ASP A 165 4.05 2.20 0.20
CA ASP A 165 4.07 2.13 1.67
C ASP A 165 2.82 1.45 2.21
N SER A 166 3.00 0.31 2.87
CA SER A 166 1.92 -0.40 3.56
C SER A 166 1.62 0.16 4.97
N GLY A 167 2.45 1.09 5.48
CA GLY A 167 2.22 1.77 6.75
C GLY A 167 1.15 2.86 6.68
N SER A 168 0.80 3.32 5.48
CA SER A 168 -0.21 4.34 5.24
C SER A 168 -1.50 3.72 4.70
N THR A 169 -2.65 3.98 5.34
CA THR A 169 -3.94 3.48 4.82
C THR A 169 -4.30 4.14 3.49
N VAL A 170 -4.20 5.47 3.43
CA VAL A 170 -4.59 6.26 2.26
C VAL A 170 -3.36 6.70 1.46
N THR A 171 -3.58 7.13 0.23
CA THR A 171 -2.53 7.75 -0.56
C THR A 171 -2.31 9.19 -0.11
N ALA A 172 -1.06 9.59 0.08
CA ALA A 172 -0.68 10.98 0.35
C ALA A 172 0.08 11.55 -0.84
N ILE A 173 -0.19 12.80 -1.20
CA ILE A 173 0.56 13.53 -2.24
C ILE A 173 0.81 14.96 -1.80
N SER A 174 1.75 15.64 -2.47
CA SER A 174 2.06 17.04 -2.18
C SER A 174 0.81 17.91 -2.36
N PRO A 175 0.60 18.95 -1.53
CA PRO A 175 -0.53 19.86 -1.70
C PRO A 175 -0.61 20.49 -3.09
N ALA A 176 0.53 20.69 -3.77
CA ALA A 176 0.57 21.20 -5.12
C ALA A 176 0.01 20.18 -6.13
N ALA A 177 0.47 18.92 -6.07
CA ALA A 177 -0.05 17.86 -6.94
C ALA A 177 -1.53 17.55 -6.66
N TYR A 178 -1.92 17.57 -5.38
CA TYR A 178 -3.30 17.33 -4.97
C TYR A 178 -4.29 18.30 -5.60
N LYS A 179 -3.96 19.60 -5.72
CA LYS A 179 -4.85 20.57 -6.36
C LYS A 179 -5.21 20.21 -7.80
N VAL A 180 -4.25 19.65 -8.55
CA VAL A 180 -4.48 19.23 -9.94
C VAL A 180 -5.37 17.99 -9.99
N VAL A 181 -5.11 17.01 -9.13
CA VAL A 181 -5.94 15.80 -8.99
C VAL A 181 -7.36 16.16 -8.54
N GLU A 182 -7.49 17.00 -7.52
CA GLU A 182 -8.74 17.51 -6.99
C GLU A 182 -9.55 18.23 -8.07
N ALA A 183 -8.93 19.12 -8.84
CA ALA A 183 -9.59 19.83 -9.93
C ALA A 183 -10.14 18.86 -11.00
N ALA A 184 -9.40 17.79 -11.33
CA ALA A 184 -9.86 16.79 -12.29
C ALA A 184 -11.11 16.04 -11.80
N PHE A 185 -11.13 15.61 -10.52
CA PHE A 185 -12.31 14.98 -9.94
C PHE A 185 -13.50 15.96 -9.81
N ILE A 186 -13.25 17.21 -9.41
CA ILE A 186 -14.30 18.25 -9.37
C ILE A 186 -14.91 18.45 -10.76
N ASN A 187 -14.09 18.58 -11.80
CA ASN A 187 -14.56 18.75 -13.16
C ASN A 187 -15.44 17.56 -13.60
N TYR A 188 -14.97 16.33 -13.37
CA TYR A 188 -15.72 15.12 -13.69
C TYR A 188 -17.07 15.06 -12.96
N PHE A 189 -17.09 15.25 -11.63
CA PHE A 189 -18.32 15.14 -10.84
C PHE A 189 -19.30 16.29 -11.04
N THR A 190 -18.82 17.46 -11.48
CA THR A 190 -19.69 18.58 -11.88
C THR A 190 -20.56 18.20 -13.08
N GLY A 191 -20.07 17.37 -13.99
CA GLY A 191 -20.86 16.81 -15.10
C GLY A 191 -22.05 15.96 -14.64
N TYR A 192 -22.03 15.47 -13.40
CA TYR A 192 -23.13 14.73 -12.76
C TYR A 192 -23.95 15.60 -11.79
N GLY A 193 -23.74 16.92 -11.78
CA GLY A 193 -24.43 17.85 -10.90
C GLY A 193 -24.03 17.75 -9.42
N LEU A 194 -22.92 17.07 -9.11
CA LEU A 194 -22.40 16.95 -7.75
C LEU A 194 -21.50 18.14 -7.41
N LYS A 195 -21.57 18.60 -6.16
CA LYS A 195 -20.72 19.65 -5.62
C LYS A 195 -19.96 19.15 -4.39
N PRO A 196 -18.69 19.56 -4.20
CA PRO A 196 -17.94 19.20 -3.00
C PRO A 196 -18.67 19.63 -1.72
N THR A 197 -18.63 18.79 -0.68
CA THR A 197 -19.29 19.06 0.61
C THR A 197 -18.43 19.85 1.57
N SER A 198 -17.10 19.74 1.47
CA SER A 198 -16.17 20.52 2.28
C SER A 198 -15.80 21.84 1.58
N LYS A 199 -15.74 22.94 2.35
CA LYS A 199 -15.05 24.16 1.92
C LYS A 199 -13.56 23.85 2.07
N GLY A 200 -12.85 23.70 0.96
CA GLY A 200 -11.45 23.25 0.95
C GLY A 200 -10.53 23.98 1.94
N GLY A 201 -9.50 23.27 2.40
CA GLY A 201 -8.44 23.75 3.28
C GLY A 201 -7.15 22.94 3.05
N LYS A 202 -6.02 23.36 3.62
CA LYS A 202 -4.68 22.78 3.33
C LYS A 202 -4.55 21.26 3.60
N ARG A 203 -5.53 20.63 4.25
CA ARG A 203 -5.60 19.20 4.59
C ARG A 203 -7.00 18.59 4.44
N SER A 204 -7.90 19.23 3.69
CA SER A 204 -9.27 18.72 3.54
C SER A 204 -9.33 17.61 2.48
N GLN A 205 -9.95 16.49 2.84
CA GLN A 205 -10.35 15.46 1.90
C GLN A 205 -11.48 15.98 1.00
N LEU A 206 -11.43 15.65 -0.29
CA LEU A 206 -12.52 15.96 -1.23
C LEU A 206 -13.66 14.94 -1.04
N CYS A 207 -14.84 15.44 -0.70
CA CYS A 207 -16.03 14.63 -0.41
C CYS A 207 -17.26 15.14 -1.16
N TYR A 208 -18.21 14.26 -1.42
CA TYR A 208 -19.47 14.54 -2.11
C TYR A 208 -20.63 13.83 -1.43
N LYS A 209 -21.78 14.51 -1.34
CA LYS A 209 -23.06 13.91 -0.94
C LYS A 209 -23.95 13.71 -2.15
N THR A 210 -24.60 12.56 -2.22
CA THR A 210 -25.48 12.17 -3.31
C THR A 210 -26.89 11.91 -2.77
N ARG A 211 -27.92 12.04 -3.62
CA ARG A 211 -29.32 11.76 -3.22
C ARG A 211 -29.66 10.26 -3.17
N GLY A 212 -28.65 9.40 -3.25
CA GLY A 212 -28.74 7.95 -3.32
C GLY A 212 -27.43 7.32 -3.77
N ARG A 213 -27.42 6.01 -4.06
CA ARG A 213 -26.18 5.30 -4.45
C ARG A 213 -25.67 5.78 -5.81
N PHE A 214 -24.59 6.56 -5.80
CA PHE A 214 -23.84 6.95 -6.99
C PHE A 214 -22.95 5.80 -7.47
N LYS A 215 -22.83 5.61 -8.79
CA LYS A 215 -22.10 4.48 -9.39
C LYS A 215 -21.13 4.88 -10.51
N GLN A 216 -21.19 6.11 -10.98
CA GLN A 216 -20.45 6.60 -12.14
C GLN A 216 -19.09 7.16 -11.72
N PHE A 217 -18.25 6.33 -11.10
CA PHE A 217 -16.90 6.73 -10.69
C PHE A 217 -15.93 6.71 -11.89
N PRO A 218 -15.04 7.73 -12.02
CA PRO A 218 -14.06 7.75 -13.08
C PRO A 218 -12.94 6.74 -12.79
N SER A 219 -12.28 6.27 -13.85
CA SER A 219 -11.02 5.54 -13.71
C SER A 219 -9.91 6.45 -13.21
N MET A 220 -8.93 5.89 -12.51
CA MET A 220 -7.68 6.57 -12.18
C MET A 220 -6.52 5.65 -12.53
N THR A 221 -5.46 6.19 -13.13
CA THR A 221 -4.25 5.43 -13.46
C THR A 221 -3.02 6.18 -12.96
N LEU A 222 -2.12 5.47 -12.28
CA LEU A 222 -0.79 5.97 -11.94
C LEU A 222 0.20 5.49 -13.00
N HIS A 223 0.87 6.43 -13.66
CA HIS A 223 1.81 6.15 -14.73
C HIS A 223 3.23 6.13 -14.18
N PHE A 224 3.73 4.95 -13.81
CA PHE A 224 5.10 4.77 -13.40
C PHE A 224 6.03 4.62 -14.61
N GLN A 225 7.33 4.76 -14.40
CA GLN A 225 8.30 4.41 -15.42
C GLN A 225 8.24 2.91 -15.72
N GLY A 226 7.77 2.58 -16.92
CA GLY A 226 7.67 1.20 -17.41
C GLY A 226 6.39 0.45 -17.02
N ALA A 227 5.48 1.08 -16.27
CA ALA A 227 4.28 0.42 -15.80
C ALA A 227 3.11 1.39 -15.53
N ASP A 228 1.91 0.98 -15.90
CA ASP A 228 0.68 1.66 -15.53
C ASP A 228 -0.06 0.84 -14.47
N LEU A 229 -0.46 1.52 -13.39
CA LEU A 229 -1.34 0.97 -12.36
C LEU A 229 -2.74 1.58 -12.51
N GLN A 230 -3.63 0.84 -13.14
CA GLN A 230 -5.05 1.21 -13.23
C GLN A 230 -5.77 0.83 -11.94
N LEU A 231 -6.43 1.80 -11.32
CA LEU A 231 -7.12 1.70 -10.04
C LEU A 231 -8.63 1.53 -10.23
N GLU A 232 -9.25 0.72 -9.37
CA GLU A 232 -10.70 0.57 -9.28
C GLU A 232 -11.29 1.65 -8.37
N SER A 233 -12.60 1.87 -8.43
CA SER A 233 -13.23 2.93 -7.63
C SER A 233 -12.98 2.76 -6.13
N PHE A 234 -12.99 1.54 -5.61
CA PHE A 234 -12.73 1.28 -4.18
C PHE A 234 -11.27 1.52 -3.78
N ASN A 235 -10.33 1.55 -4.72
CA ASN A 235 -8.95 1.92 -4.46
C ASN A 235 -8.78 3.44 -4.26
N VAL A 236 -9.73 4.24 -4.77
CA VAL A 236 -9.63 5.71 -4.86
C VAL A 236 -10.67 6.41 -3.98
N PHE A 237 -11.79 5.76 -3.70
CA PHE A 237 -12.92 6.36 -2.98
C PHE A 237 -13.31 5.53 -1.76
N TYR A 238 -13.48 6.23 -0.63
CA TYR A 238 -14.16 5.70 0.54
C TYR A 238 -15.64 6.05 0.45
N HIS A 239 -16.49 5.09 0.82
CA HIS A 239 -17.94 5.29 0.92
C HIS A 239 -18.33 5.40 2.40
N GLY A 240 -18.76 6.59 2.80
CA GLY A 240 -19.26 6.86 4.14
C GLY A 240 -20.73 6.50 4.32
N SER A 241 -21.25 6.79 5.51
CA SER A 241 -22.69 6.78 5.77
C SER A 241 -23.38 7.91 4.98
N ASP A 242 -24.71 7.87 4.90
CA ASP A 242 -25.53 8.99 4.39
C ASP A 242 -25.29 9.39 2.93
N ASN A 243 -24.98 8.41 2.07
CA ASN A 243 -24.70 8.63 0.65
C ASN A 243 -23.56 9.64 0.42
N GLU A 244 -22.53 9.60 1.27
CA GLU A 244 -21.30 10.36 1.10
C GLU A 244 -20.18 9.47 0.55
N PHE A 245 -19.34 10.02 -0.33
CA PHE A 245 -18.07 9.41 -0.70
C PHE A 245 -16.96 10.46 -0.72
N CYS A 246 -15.73 10.01 -0.42
CA CYS A 246 -14.55 10.86 -0.32
C CYS A 246 -13.34 10.25 -1.02
N LEU A 247 -12.42 11.07 -1.53
CA LEU A 247 -11.14 10.60 -2.08
C LEU A 247 -10.25 9.99 -0.99
N LEU A 248 -9.72 8.80 -1.21
CA LEU A 248 -8.64 8.17 -0.42
C LEU A 248 -7.26 8.74 -0.80
N ILE A 249 -7.21 10.04 -1.10
CA ILE A 249 -6.01 10.80 -1.44
C ILE A 249 -6.01 12.04 -0.56
N MET A 250 -4.91 12.32 0.13
CA MET A 250 -4.80 13.45 1.06
C MET A 250 -3.57 14.33 0.79
N PRO A 251 -3.69 15.68 0.88
CA PRO A 251 -2.57 16.61 0.71
C PRO A 251 -1.75 16.78 2.00
N ILE A 252 -1.17 15.69 2.51
CA ILE A 252 -0.56 15.66 3.87
C ILE A 252 0.94 15.32 3.90
N ALA A 253 1.57 15.08 2.75
CA ALA A 253 2.99 14.75 2.66
C ALA A 253 3.62 15.35 1.40
N ASP A 254 4.88 15.77 1.47
CA ASP A 254 5.62 16.23 0.27
C ASP A 254 6.03 15.05 -0.62
N THR A 255 6.32 13.89 -0.02
CA THR A 255 6.50 12.62 -0.71
C THR A 255 5.14 12.06 -1.13
N THR A 256 5.06 11.54 -2.35
CA THR A 256 3.90 10.75 -2.78
C THR A 256 3.97 9.37 -2.15
N ILE A 257 2.97 9.00 -1.37
CA ILE A 257 2.88 7.73 -0.67
C ILE A 257 1.72 6.95 -1.26
N ILE A 258 2.01 5.85 -1.94
CA ILE A 258 1.00 4.90 -2.43
C ILE A 258 0.62 3.99 -1.27
N GLY A 259 -0.50 4.32 -0.60
CA GLY A 259 -0.98 3.61 0.58
C GLY A 259 -1.67 2.28 0.27
N VAL A 260 -2.11 1.60 1.33
CA VAL A 260 -2.80 0.31 1.29
C VAL A 260 -4.04 0.34 0.40
N ALA A 261 -4.84 1.42 0.43
CA ALA A 261 -6.05 1.54 -0.38
C ALA A 261 -5.79 1.34 -1.89
N MET A 262 -4.71 1.91 -2.42
CA MET A 262 -4.32 1.76 -3.82
C MET A 262 -3.61 0.44 -4.11
N GLN A 263 -3.33 -0.36 -3.08
CA GLN A 263 -2.70 -1.68 -3.16
C GLN A 263 -3.70 -2.83 -2.90
N MET A 264 -4.98 -2.54 -2.60
CA MET A 264 -6.03 -3.55 -2.42
C MET A 264 -6.39 -4.26 -3.74
N ASP A 265 -6.63 -5.57 -3.66
CA ASP A 265 -6.87 -6.48 -4.81
C ASP A 265 -5.77 -6.40 -5.89
N LEU A 266 -4.54 -6.20 -5.41
CA LEU A 266 -3.32 -6.28 -6.18
C LEU A 266 -2.34 -7.18 -5.45
N ARG A 267 -1.79 -8.15 -6.16
CA ARG A 267 -0.55 -8.79 -5.73
C ARG A 267 0.57 -7.80 -5.98
N VAL A 268 1.31 -7.42 -4.94
CA VAL A 268 2.53 -6.62 -5.06
C VAL A 268 3.70 -7.48 -4.60
N VAL A 269 4.67 -7.69 -5.50
CA VAL A 269 5.88 -8.47 -5.27
C VAL A 269 7.07 -7.53 -5.24
N TYR A 270 7.85 -7.61 -4.17
CA TYR A 270 9.09 -6.87 -3.97
C TYR A 270 10.24 -7.84 -4.18
N ASP A 271 11.08 -7.56 -5.18
CA ASP A 271 12.33 -8.26 -5.43
C ASP A 271 13.50 -7.33 -5.16
N LEU A 272 14.10 -7.48 -3.97
CA LEU A 272 15.16 -6.60 -3.50
C LEU A 272 16.54 -6.98 -4.05
N ASN A 273 16.68 -8.16 -4.66
CA ASN A 273 17.90 -8.53 -5.36
C ASN A 273 17.97 -7.78 -6.70
N ASN A 274 16.84 -7.73 -7.39
CA ASN A 274 16.73 -7.08 -8.70
C ASN A 274 16.26 -5.62 -8.62
N TRP A 275 15.90 -5.14 -7.43
CA TRP A 275 15.36 -3.79 -7.20
C TRP A 275 14.12 -3.51 -8.04
N VAL A 276 13.16 -4.44 -8.03
CA VAL A 276 11.92 -4.33 -8.82
C VAL A 276 10.70 -4.50 -7.93
N ILE A 277 9.65 -3.71 -8.22
CA ILE A 277 8.29 -4.01 -7.79
C ILE A 277 7.51 -4.51 -8.99
N SER A 278 6.97 -5.71 -8.87
CA SER A 278 5.98 -6.26 -9.81
C SER A 278 4.59 -6.16 -9.19
N PHE A 279 3.58 -5.78 -9.96
CA PHE A 279 2.20 -5.77 -9.49
C PHE A 279 1.19 -6.22 -10.55
N GLY A 280 0.11 -6.83 -10.09
CA GLY A 280 -1.02 -7.18 -10.96
C GLY A 280 -2.27 -7.51 -10.19
N ARG A 281 -3.41 -7.43 -10.89
CA ARG A 281 -4.74 -7.65 -10.32
C ARG A 281 -4.90 -9.09 -9.87
N GLU A 282 -5.35 -9.27 -8.63
CA GLU A 282 -5.69 -10.56 -8.07
C GLU A 282 -6.82 -10.38 -7.07
N ARG A 283 -7.80 -11.30 -7.07
CA ARG A 283 -8.87 -11.29 -6.06
C ARG A 283 -8.32 -11.85 -4.76
N CYS A 284 -7.79 -10.98 -3.90
CA CYS A 284 -7.05 -11.38 -2.70
C CYS A 284 -7.92 -12.16 -1.71
N ALA A 285 -9.24 -11.89 -1.69
CA ALA A 285 -10.17 -12.58 -0.79
C ALA A 285 -10.37 -14.08 -1.11
N TYR A 286 -10.02 -14.55 -2.31
CA TYR A 286 -10.31 -15.92 -2.80
C TYR A 286 -9.08 -16.77 -3.08
N ARG A 287 -7.88 -16.20 -2.99
CA ARG A 287 -6.62 -16.91 -3.22
C ARG A 287 -5.74 -16.78 -1.97
N ALA A 288 -6.09 -17.58 -0.97
CA ALA A 288 -5.34 -17.74 0.27
C ALA A 288 -3.96 -18.35 0.02
#